data_AF-A0A2T2R093-F1
#
_entry.id   AF-A0A2T2R093-F1
#
_cell.length_a   1.000
_cell.length_b   1.000
_cell.length_c   1.000
_cell.angle_alpha   90.00
_cell.angle_beta   90.00
_cell.angle_gamma   90.00
#
_symmetry.space_group_name_H-M   'P 1'
#
loop_
_entity.id
_entity.type
_entity.pdbx_description
1 polymer ?
#
loop_
_entity_poly.entity_id
_entity_poly.type
_entity_poly.pdbx_seq_one_letter_code
_entity_poly.pdbx_strand_id
1 'polypeptide(L)'
;MISLYGLIVLGLSLWYMEHVKGIPGKPKDEPLVGKEKYVVPLLSVLNPVFAGLSFYYGWRNAFPQKAQTANHWSLGAFAVELALYAGYKYFIA
;
A
#
# COMPACT_ATOMS: atom_id res chain seq x y z
N MET A 1 -17.76 -3.07 8.54
CA MET A 1 -18.47 -2.99 7.24
C MET A 1 -17.49 -2.42 6.22
N ILE A 2 -17.13 -3.17 5.18
CA ILE A 2 -16.21 -2.67 4.14
C ILE A 2 -16.97 -1.63 3.32
N SER A 3 -16.46 -0.40 3.23
CA SER A 3 -17.07 0.66 2.43
C SER A 3 -16.78 0.48 0.94
N LEU A 4 -17.64 1.01 0.07
CA LEU A 4 -17.38 1.06 -1.38
C LEU A 4 -16.02 1.69 -1.69
N TYR A 5 -15.66 2.75 -0.96
CA TYR A 5 -14.35 3.37 -1.03
C TYR A 5 -13.20 2.37 -0.75
N GLY A 6 -13.33 1.56 0.30
CA GLY A 6 -12.33 0.51 0.60
C GLY A 6 -12.19 -0.52 -0.53
N LEU A 7 -13.31 -0.91 -1.16
CA LEU A 7 -13.28 -1.82 -2.31
C LEU A 7 -12.59 -1.19 -3.54
N ILE A 8 -12.79 0.12 -3.77
CA ILE A 8 -12.11 0.84 -4.86
C ILE A 8 -10.59 0.84 -4.63
N VAL A 9 -10.14 1.16 -3.42
CA VAL A 9 -8.69 1.19 -3.12
C VAL A 9 -8.09 -0.22 -3.21
N LEU A 10 -8.80 -1.26 -2.75
CA LEU A 10 -8.39 -2.64 -2.92
C LEU A 10 -8.25 -3.01 -4.40
N GLY A 11 -9.27 -2.71 -5.21
CA GLY A 11 -9.26 -2.97 -6.65
C GLY A 11 -8.10 -2.28 -7.37
N LEU A 12 -7.87 -1.00 -7.07
CA LEU A 12 -6.74 -0.22 -7.63
C LEU A 12 -5.38 -0.80 -7.21
N SER A 13 -5.26 -1.22 -5.94
CA SER A 13 -4.02 -1.79 -5.42
C SER A 13 -3.70 -3.14 -6.08
N LEU A 14 -4.70 -4.01 -6.24
CA LEU A 14 -4.56 -5.30 -6.94
C LEU A 14 -4.24 -5.10 -8.42
N TRP A 15 -4.95 -4.21 -9.11
CA TRP A 15 -4.68 -3.90 -10.52
C TRP A 15 -3.26 -3.38 -10.72
N TYR A 16 -2.82 -2.43 -9.89
CA TYR A 16 -1.48 -1.86 -10.00
C TYR A 16 -0.38 -2.89 -9.70
N MET A 17 -0.63 -3.73 -8.69
CA MET A 17 0.26 -4.82 -8.30
C MET A 17 0.49 -5.81 -9.45
N GLU A 18 -0.57 -6.23 -10.14
CA GLU A 18 -0.47 -7.11 -11.31
C GLU A 18 0.15 -6.42 -12.53
N HIS A 19 -0.19 -5.15 -12.77
CA HIS A 19 0.42 -4.36 -13.84
C HIS A 19 1.96 -4.29 -13.70
N VAL A 20 2.46 -4.11 -12.48
CA VAL A 20 3.91 -4.07 -12.21
C VAL A 20 4.58 -5.43 -12.41
N LYS A 21 3.92 -6.53 -12.02
CA LYS A 21 4.41 -7.90 -12.26
C LYS A 21 4.48 -8.28 -13.73
N GLY A 22 3.55 -7.76 -14.54
CA GLY A 22 3.48 -8.04 -15.96
C GLY A 22 4.61 -7.42 -16.78
N ILE A 23 5.45 -6.55 -16.20
CA ILE A 23 6.55 -5.89 -16.92
C ILE A 23 7.77 -6.83 -16.95
N PRO A 24 8.15 -7.37 -18.12
CA PRO A 24 9.26 -8.31 -18.23
C PRO A 24 10.61 -7.61 -17.95
N GLY A 25 11.54 -8.34 -17.35
CA GLY A 25 12.92 -7.87 -17.14
C GLY A 25 13.14 -6.95 -15.93
N LYS A 26 12.14 -6.75 -15.07
CA LYS A 26 12.35 -5.99 -13.82
C LYS A 26 13.27 -6.74 -12.84
N PRO A 27 14.32 -6.11 -12.31
CA PRO A 27 15.15 -6.72 -11.28
C PRO A 27 14.33 -6.98 -10.02
N LYS A 28 14.57 -8.14 -9.37
CA LYS A 28 13.87 -8.52 -8.13
C LYS A 28 14.23 -7.62 -6.95
N ASP A 29 15.47 -7.13 -6.95
CA ASP A 29 16.06 -6.33 -5.87
C ASP A 29 16.06 -4.83 -6.21
N GLU A 30 15.11 -4.40 -7.03
CA GLU A 30 14.93 -2.98 -7.33
C GLU A 30 13.93 -2.35 -6.34
N PRO A 31 14.21 -1.14 -5.82
CA PRO A 31 13.24 -0.41 -5.01
C PRO A 31 12.05 0.08 -5.85
N LEU A 32 11.13 0.84 -5.25
CA LEU A 32 10.03 1.48 -6.00
C LEU A 32 10.62 2.44 -7.06
N VAL A 33 10.23 2.28 -8.33
CA VAL A 33 10.73 3.09 -9.45
C VAL A 33 9.63 3.75 -10.26
N GLY A 34 9.98 4.88 -10.90
CA GLY A 34 9.06 5.65 -11.74
C GLY A 34 7.77 6.03 -11.00
N LYS A 35 6.63 5.59 -11.53
CA LYS A 35 5.29 5.86 -10.98
C LYS A 35 5.03 5.15 -9.65
N GLU A 36 5.75 4.06 -9.34
CA GLU A 36 5.55 3.27 -8.12
C GLU A 36 5.82 4.10 -6.86
N LYS A 37 6.77 5.06 -6.94
CA LYS A 37 7.14 5.97 -5.85
C LYS A 37 6.00 6.89 -5.40
N TYR A 38 5.01 7.11 -6.25
CA TYR A 38 3.86 7.98 -5.94
C TYR A 38 2.60 7.17 -5.70
N VAL A 39 2.37 6.14 -6.53
CA VAL A 39 1.14 5.32 -6.45
C VAL A 39 1.11 4.48 -5.18
N VAL A 40 2.23 3.86 -4.79
CA VAL A 40 2.28 2.97 -3.62
C VAL A 40 2.06 3.74 -2.31
N PRO A 41 2.73 4.88 -2.06
CA PRO A 41 2.43 5.69 -0.88
C PRO A 41 1.01 6.26 -0.91
N LEU A 42 0.52 6.73 -2.06
CA LEU A 42 -0.83 7.28 -2.18
C LEU A 42 -1.89 6.25 -1.79
N LEU A 43 -1.84 5.05 -2.37
CA LEU A 43 -2.81 3.99 -2.04
C LEU A 43 -2.65 3.51 -0.58
N SER A 44 -1.42 3.51 -0.06
CA SER A 44 -1.16 3.21 1.36
C SER A 44 -1.75 4.24 2.32
N VAL A 45 -1.82 5.51 1.94
CA VAL A 45 -2.49 6.55 2.74
C VAL A 45 -4.00 6.47 2.59
N LEU A 46 -4.51 6.10 1.41
CA LEU A 46 -5.96 6.02 1.17
C LEU A 46 -6.61 4.82 1.87
N ASN A 47 -5.91 3.68 1.92
CA ASN A 47 -6.31 2.54 2.73
C ASN A 47 -5.08 1.67 3.06
N PRO A 48 -4.44 1.90 4.21
CA PRO A 48 -3.17 1.24 4.54
C PRO A 48 -3.31 -0.28 4.64
N VAL A 49 -4.45 -0.77 5.12
CA VAL A 49 -4.68 -2.21 5.28
C VAL A 49 -4.76 -2.89 3.92
N PHE A 50 -5.64 -2.44 3.02
CA PHE A 50 -5.82 -3.09 1.72
C PHE A 50 -4.62 -2.89 0.79
N ALA A 51 -4.04 -1.69 0.74
CA ALA A 51 -2.85 -1.45 -0.06
C ALA A 51 -1.65 -2.26 0.45
N GLY A 52 -1.41 -2.26 1.76
CA GLY A 52 -0.32 -3.01 2.39
C GLY A 52 -0.41 -4.51 2.12
N LEU A 53 -1.58 -5.11 2.34
CA LEU A 53 -1.81 -6.52 2.05
C LEU A 53 -1.63 -6.83 0.56
N SER A 54 -2.22 -6.02 -0.32
CA SER A 54 -2.15 -6.23 -1.77
C SER A 54 -0.71 -6.19 -2.29
N PHE A 55 0.06 -5.15 -1.94
CA PHE A 55 1.43 -4.99 -2.41
C PHE A 55 2.38 -5.97 -1.74
N TYR A 56 2.27 -6.21 -0.43
CA TYR A 56 3.16 -7.13 0.27
C TYR A 56 2.99 -8.55 -0.25
N TYR A 57 1.76 -9.11 -0.22
CA TYR A 57 1.54 -10.48 -0.66
C TYR A 57 1.66 -10.65 -2.17
N GLY A 58 1.29 -9.62 -2.93
CA GLY A 58 1.46 -9.58 -4.37
C GLY A 58 2.93 -9.63 -4.77
N TRP A 59 3.78 -8.80 -4.17
CA TRP A 59 5.17 -8.66 -4.61
C TRP A 59 6.19 -9.46 -3.80
N ARG A 60 5.90 -10.00 -2.61
CA ARG A 60 6.90 -10.66 -1.74
C ARG A 60 7.77 -11.73 -2.43
N ASN A 61 7.23 -12.45 -3.42
CA ASN A 61 7.95 -13.50 -4.12
C ASN A 61 8.67 -13.01 -5.38
N ALA A 62 8.12 -11.98 -6.05
CA ALA A 62 8.63 -11.48 -7.33
C ALA A 62 9.57 -10.27 -7.16
N PHE A 63 9.21 -9.35 -6.25
CA PHE A 63 9.92 -8.11 -5.94
C PHE A 63 9.95 -7.89 -4.42
N PRO A 64 10.73 -8.68 -3.66
CA PRO A 64 10.77 -8.63 -2.21
C PRO A 64 11.12 -7.24 -1.66
N GLN A 65 12.02 -6.51 -2.32
CA GLN A 65 12.40 -5.17 -1.87
C GLN A 65 11.27 -4.14 -2.06
N LYS A 66 10.52 -4.21 -3.18
CA LYS A 66 9.32 -3.39 -3.38
C LYS A 66 8.24 -3.74 -2.36
N ALA A 67 8.04 -5.03 -2.09
CA ALA A 67 7.07 -5.50 -1.10
C ALA A 67 7.37 -4.96 0.31
N GLN A 68 8.64 -5.01 0.74
CA GLN A 68 9.06 -4.43 2.02
C GLN A 68 8.87 -2.92 2.06
N THR A 69 9.25 -2.22 0.99
CA THR A 69 9.09 -0.77 0.90
C THR A 69 7.61 -0.36 0.96
N ALA A 70 6.75 -1.05 0.20
CA ALA A 70 5.32 -0.83 0.23
C ALA A 70 4.73 -1.08 1.62
N ASN A 71 5.12 -2.18 2.27
CA ASN A 71 4.69 -2.49 3.63
C ASN A 71 5.12 -1.41 4.64
N HIS A 72 6.31 -0.85 4.50
CA HIS A 72 6.76 0.25 5.35
C HIS A 72 5.87 1.50 5.21
N TRP A 73 5.52 1.86 3.98
CA TRP A 73 4.57 2.95 3.72
C TRP A 73 3.19 2.68 4.32
N SER A 74 2.66 1.47 4.13
CA SER A 74 1.35 1.08 4.65
C SER A 74 1.31 1.04 6.17
N LEU A 75 2.35 0.52 6.84
CA LEU A 75 2.44 0.53 8.29
C LEU A 75 2.60 1.96 8.85
N GLY A 76 3.39 2.81 8.19
CA GLY A 76 3.52 4.21 8.56
C GLY A 76 2.20 4.96 8.46
N ALA A 77 1.48 4.79 7.35
CA ALA A 77 0.16 5.38 7.17
C ALA A 77 -0.86 4.85 8.20
N PHE A 78 -0.86 3.55 8.48
CA PHE A 78 -1.72 2.96 9.50
C PHE A 78 -1.45 3.52 10.90
N ALA A 79 -0.18 3.66 11.27
CA ALA A 79 0.21 4.23 12.56
C ALA A 79 -0.26 5.69 12.70
N VAL A 80 -0.17 6.48 11.63
CA VAL A 80 -0.68 7.86 11.59
C VAL A 80 -2.20 7.90 11.73
N GLU A 81 -2.94 7.05 10.99
CA GLU A 81 -4.40 6.96 11.11
C GLU A 81 -4.83 6.60 12.53
N LEU A 82 -4.16 5.62 13.16
CA LEU A 82 -4.41 5.25 14.54
C LEU A 82 -4.13 6.40 15.52
N ALA A 83 -3.03 7.13 15.33
CA ALA A 83 -2.69 8.27 16.17
C ALA A 83 -3.73 9.40 16.05
N LEU A 84 -4.18 9.70 14.84
CA LEU A 84 -5.22 10.70 14.59
C LEU A 84 -6.56 10.27 15.19
N TYR A 85 -6.95 9.00 15.03
CA TYR A 85 -8.18 8.46 15.61
C TYR A 85 -8.15 8.49 17.14
N ALA A 86 -7.03 8.07 17.74
CA ALA A 86 -6.84 8.15 19.19
C ALA A 86 -6.91 9.60 19.67
N GLY A 87 -6.17 10.51 19.02
CA GLY A 87 -6.19 11.94 19.36
C GLY A 87 -7.60 12.54 19.27
N TYR A 88 -8.33 12.27 18.19
CA TYR A 88 -9.72 12.69 18.07
C TYR A 88 -10.59 12.15 19.22
N LYS A 89 -10.46 10.86 19.54
CA LYS A 89 -11.27 10.23 20.58
C LYS A 89 -10.93 10.70 22.00
N TYR A 90 -9.69 11.10 22.27
CA TYR A 90 -9.25 11.54 23.60
C TYR A 90 -9.36 13.05 23.83
N PHE A 91 -9.28 13.87 22.78
CA PHE A 91 -9.26 15.33 22.91
C PHE A 91 -10.52 16.03 22.41
N ILE A 92 -11.35 15.38 21.58
CA ILE A 92 -12.53 16.00 20.95
C ILE A 92 -13.82 15.28 21.34
N ALA A 93 -13.84 13.95 21.31
CA ALA A 93 -14.99 13.13 21.68
C ALA A 93 -15.13 12.96 23.20
#